data_AF-A0A3N7E942-F1
#
_entry.id   AF-A0A3N7E942-F1
#
_cell.length_a   1.000
_cell.length_b   1.000
_cell.length_c   1.000
_cell.angle_alpha   90.00
_cell.angle_beta   90.00
_cell.angle_gamma   90.00
#
_symmetry.space_group_name_H-M   'P 1'
#
loop_
_entity.id
_entity.type
_entity.pdbx_description
1 polymer ?
#
loop_
_entity_poly.entity_id
_entity_poly.type
_entity_poly.pdbx_seq_one_letter_code
_entity_poly.pdbx_strand_id
1 'polypeptide(L)'
;MKTYIKNIIIATALSGSFLSCKKDNPNITDEVYLTTTNVSTTWLTGMRRQMALTLNQVIVNTELVSDNYYNNRTLSNKVFDIPQIDNFDLDVNNIQSAIQRLRELSEYGLTTVVNADKTTTAVQKAEMYFINAFSHVLSGELFTGLPGSAKGAVLSPAEHYALAITALDQALALQTDANEKLAYTLLKARVYYDLGDAVQAKTFATAAMANPLLLKQQSFDGQNSAANDFQTYLFSSTTNEFAPLPRLDFLDPKYYNTGTIALDQKPVSYIKSEEAYLIIAEAQASGNELTAAQTTLKNLLADVIAKRPVVSLSDVKETRNGGNRTDYPLTAVKVRFDENDVERSGYVLNRKIANINISTVSGTMVTADDINSATTQDAVLYLVYRMRQEIFISEGRRMTDLGIRFPVSQTEQLNNKNVKPADLIAQIPSFIPKNREMDDFTNNITSGVVTMKHDMNKVLVANKKAKEIFPFIN
;
A
#
# COMPACT_ATOMS: atom_id res chain seq x y z
N MET A 1 -52.55 50.67 35.14
CA MET A 1 -53.18 49.82 34.11
C MET A 1 -52.39 50.06 32.84
N LYS A 2 -51.63 49.13 32.30
CA LYS A 2 -51.98 47.81 31.74
C LYS A 2 -51.34 47.89 30.34
N THR A 3 -50.17 47.29 30.13
CA THR A 3 -50.00 45.94 29.57
C THR A 3 -49.80 46.00 28.04
N TYR A 4 -48.87 45.19 27.55
CA TYR A 4 -48.63 44.84 26.14
C TYR A 4 -48.03 46.01 25.32
N ILE A 5 -46.71 46.09 25.11
CA ILE A 5 -45.97 45.34 24.08
C ILE A 5 -44.49 45.36 24.47
N LYS A 6 -43.98 44.26 25.05
CA LYS A 6 -42.54 43.96 25.20
C LYS A 6 -42.37 42.44 25.31
N ASN A 7 -42.92 41.70 24.34
CA ASN A 7 -42.81 40.25 24.24
C ASN A 7 -42.28 39.78 22.87
N ILE A 8 -41.38 40.56 22.27
CA ILE A 8 -40.50 40.11 21.20
C ILE A 8 -39.15 40.74 21.52
N ILE A 9 -38.06 39.96 21.47
CA ILE A 9 -36.71 40.25 22.00
C ILE A 9 -36.48 39.80 23.47
N ILE A 10 -37.12 38.72 23.91
CA ILE A 10 -36.56 37.82 24.95
C ILE A 10 -36.83 36.38 24.52
N ALA A 11 -36.31 36.00 23.34
CA ALA A 11 -36.31 34.61 22.86
C ALA A 11 -35.18 34.32 21.85
N THR A 12 -34.28 35.28 21.59
CA THR A 12 -33.18 35.16 20.62
C THR A 12 -31.80 35.39 21.24
N ALA A 13 -31.69 35.33 22.57
CA ALA A 13 -30.42 35.39 23.29
C ALA A 13 -30.15 34.15 24.17
N LEU A 14 -30.95 33.09 24.03
CA LEU A 14 -30.85 31.86 24.84
C LEU A 14 -30.69 30.57 24.02
N SER A 15 -30.45 30.69 22.72
CA SER A 15 -30.26 29.56 21.79
C SER A 15 -28.93 29.62 21.03
N GLY A 16 -27.97 30.42 21.49
CA GLY A 16 -26.64 30.57 20.87
C GLY A 16 -25.47 29.95 21.64
N SER A 17 -25.70 29.27 22.77
CA SER A 17 -24.62 28.89 23.71
C SER A 17 -24.33 27.39 23.77
N PHE A 18 -24.73 26.60 22.76
CA PHE A 18 -24.53 25.14 22.74
C PHE A 18 -23.50 24.65 21.70
N LEU A 19 -22.50 25.48 21.36
CA LEU A 19 -21.36 25.06 20.52
C LEU A 19 -20.00 25.32 21.15
N SER A 20 -19.88 25.20 22.47
CA SER A 20 -18.60 25.04 23.13
C SER A 20 -18.72 24.12 24.33
N CYS A 21 -18.54 22.83 24.08
CA CYS A 21 -18.15 21.87 25.11
C CYS A 21 -17.07 20.97 24.51
N LYS A 22 -15.91 21.57 24.18
CA LYS A 22 -14.66 20.86 24.38
C LYS A 22 -14.40 20.91 25.88
N LYS A 23 -14.91 19.93 26.62
CA LYS A 23 -14.52 19.76 28.01
C LYS A 23 -13.12 19.16 27.97
N ASP A 24 -12.10 20.01 27.83
CA ASP A 24 -10.74 19.60 28.11
C ASP A 24 -10.75 19.06 29.54
N ASN A 25 -10.45 17.77 29.69
CA ASN A 25 -10.32 17.19 31.02
C ASN A 25 -9.07 17.80 31.64
N PRO A 26 -9.17 18.63 32.70
CA PRO A 26 -8.01 19.31 33.28
C PRO A 26 -6.95 18.35 33.85
N ASN A 27 -7.27 17.05 33.95
CA ASN A 27 -6.36 15.99 34.39
C ASN A 27 -5.72 15.20 33.23
N ILE A 28 -6.01 15.51 31.97
CA ILE A 28 -5.43 14.85 30.78
C ILE A 28 -5.06 15.94 29.77
N THR A 29 -4.00 16.68 30.05
CA THR A 29 -3.34 17.58 29.09
C THR A 29 -2.08 16.90 28.54
N ASP A 30 -1.55 17.39 27.41
CA ASP A 30 -0.27 16.92 26.87
C ASP A 30 0.85 17.05 27.90
N GLU A 31 0.87 18.15 28.66
CA GLU A 31 1.83 18.37 29.75
C GLU A 31 1.70 17.31 30.85
N VAL A 32 0.48 16.97 31.27
CA VAL A 32 0.25 15.91 32.27
C VAL A 32 0.66 14.54 31.72
N TYR A 33 0.34 14.25 30.45
CA TYR A 33 0.72 12.99 29.80
C TYR A 33 2.24 12.79 29.79
N LEU A 34 3.01 13.84 29.47
CA LEU A 34 4.48 13.80 29.45
C LEU A 34 5.11 13.55 30.84
N THR A 35 4.36 13.75 31.93
CA THR A 35 4.84 13.46 33.30
C THR A 35 4.60 12.02 33.74
N THR A 36 3.89 11.22 32.95
CA THR A 36 3.60 9.82 33.28
C THR A 36 4.84 8.92 33.11
N THR A 37 4.84 7.73 33.72
CA THR A 37 5.96 6.78 33.56
C THR A 37 5.85 6.01 32.24
N ASN A 38 6.98 5.76 31.58
CA ASN A 38 7.07 4.99 30.32
C ASN A 38 6.27 5.60 29.15
N VAL A 39 6.20 6.94 29.08
CA VAL A 39 5.49 7.69 28.03
C VAL A 39 5.88 7.20 26.64
N SER A 40 7.17 6.97 26.39
CA SER A 40 7.66 6.51 25.08
C SER A 40 7.05 5.17 24.64
N THR A 41 6.75 4.28 25.59
CA THR A 41 6.12 2.99 25.31
C THR A 41 4.67 3.15 24.87
N THR A 42 3.91 3.99 25.59
CA THR A 42 2.50 4.25 25.24
C THR A 42 2.38 5.06 23.96
N TRP A 43 3.30 6.01 23.73
CA TRP A 43 3.37 6.77 22.48
C TRP A 43 3.64 5.88 21.28
N LEU A 44 4.62 4.97 21.37
CA LEU A 44 4.90 4.00 20.31
C LEU A 44 3.70 3.08 20.02
N THR A 45 2.95 2.71 21.05
CA THR A 45 1.70 1.95 20.86
C THR A 45 0.69 2.77 20.03
N GLY A 46 0.56 4.07 20.33
CA GLY A 46 -0.23 5.01 19.53
C GLY A 46 0.29 5.17 18.10
N MET A 47 1.61 5.22 17.89
CA MET A 47 2.22 5.30 16.57
C MET A 47 1.98 4.04 15.74
N ARG A 48 2.11 2.84 16.33
CA ARG A 48 1.80 1.56 15.67
C ARG A 48 0.33 1.49 15.27
N ARG A 49 -0.57 1.96 16.15
CA ARG A 49 -1.99 2.10 15.82
C ARG A 49 -2.18 3.06 14.65
N GLN A 50 -1.55 4.23 14.67
CA GLN A 50 -1.67 5.19 13.57
C GLN A 50 -1.11 4.61 12.27
N MET A 51 -0.03 3.83 12.32
CA MET A 51 0.52 3.14 11.16
C MET A 51 -0.50 2.16 10.55
N ALA A 52 -1.23 1.39 11.36
CA ALA A 52 -2.32 0.54 10.88
C ALA A 52 -3.42 1.35 10.17
N LEU A 53 -3.86 2.47 10.78
CA LEU A 53 -4.87 3.34 10.19
C LEU A 53 -4.38 4.00 8.89
N THR A 54 -3.11 4.39 8.82
CA THR A 54 -2.50 4.92 7.59
C THR A 54 -2.44 3.87 6.49
N LEU A 55 -2.09 2.63 6.81
CA LEU A 55 -2.10 1.54 5.83
C LEU A 55 -3.50 1.20 5.32
N ASN A 56 -4.55 1.28 6.15
CA ASN A 56 -5.93 1.15 5.66
C ASN A 56 -6.25 2.18 4.57
N GLN A 57 -5.91 3.46 4.82
CA GLN A 57 -6.15 4.53 3.85
C GLN A 57 -5.33 4.33 2.57
N VAL A 58 -4.06 3.93 2.70
CA VAL A 58 -3.18 3.73 1.54
C VAL A 58 -3.62 2.53 0.71
N ILE A 59 -3.77 1.35 1.30
CA ILE A 59 -3.91 0.10 0.55
C ILE A 59 -5.23 0.06 -0.19
N VAL A 60 -6.35 0.37 0.48
CA VAL A 60 -7.68 0.37 -0.15
C VAL A 60 -7.69 1.23 -1.41
N ASN A 61 -7.18 2.46 -1.30
CA ASN A 61 -7.26 3.44 -2.38
C ASN A 61 -6.24 3.18 -3.49
N THR A 62 -5.03 2.71 -3.16
CA THR A 62 -4.00 2.42 -4.17
C THR A 62 -4.28 1.13 -4.93
N GLU A 63 -4.88 0.11 -4.30
CA GLU A 63 -5.33 -1.09 -5.00
C GLU A 63 -6.48 -0.78 -5.96
N LEU A 64 -7.38 0.15 -5.58
CA LEU A 64 -8.48 0.63 -6.41
C LEU A 64 -8.04 1.44 -7.64
N VAL A 65 -6.91 2.14 -7.58
CA VAL A 65 -6.31 2.85 -8.72
C VAL A 65 -5.57 1.89 -9.67
N SER A 66 -5.33 0.65 -9.25
CA SER A 66 -4.47 -0.31 -9.94
C SER A 66 -5.23 -1.34 -10.77
N ASP A 67 -4.51 -2.20 -11.49
CA ASP A 67 -5.05 -3.35 -12.23
C ASP A 67 -5.15 -4.65 -11.40
N ASN A 68 -5.03 -4.56 -10.07
CA ASN A 68 -5.11 -5.76 -9.21
C ASN A 68 -6.54 -6.19 -8.91
N TYR A 69 -7.39 -5.22 -8.58
CA TYR A 69 -8.76 -5.42 -8.16
C TYR A 69 -9.67 -4.44 -8.87
N TYR A 70 -10.81 -4.92 -9.33
CA TYR A 70 -11.85 -4.03 -9.82
C TYR A 70 -12.84 -3.68 -8.73
N ASN A 71 -13.33 -2.44 -8.80
CA ASN A 71 -14.35 -1.95 -7.89
C ASN A 71 -15.68 -2.66 -8.19
N ASN A 72 -15.96 -3.68 -7.39
CA ASN A 72 -17.16 -4.46 -7.55
C ASN A 72 -18.34 -3.79 -6.84
N ARG A 73 -18.19 -2.80 -5.94
CA ARG A 73 -19.36 -2.12 -5.34
C ARG A 73 -19.09 -0.69 -4.82
N THR A 74 -20.15 0.11 -4.82
CA THR A 74 -20.17 1.58 -4.68
C THR A 74 -19.65 2.20 -3.37
N LEU A 75 -19.15 1.43 -2.38
CA LEU A 75 -18.68 2.02 -1.11
C LEU A 75 -17.32 2.71 -1.23
N SER A 76 -16.54 2.37 -2.26
CA SER A 76 -15.27 3.01 -2.58
C SER A 76 -15.39 3.95 -3.79
N ASN A 77 -14.43 4.85 -3.95
CA ASN A 77 -14.41 5.83 -5.03
C ASN A 77 -14.52 5.16 -6.41
N LYS A 78 -15.46 5.62 -7.25
CA LYS A 78 -15.67 5.06 -8.58
C LYS A 78 -14.76 5.67 -9.65
N VAL A 79 -14.12 6.81 -9.37
CA VAL A 79 -13.32 7.54 -10.37
C VAL A 79 -11.85 7.10 -10.37
N PHE A 80 -11.35 6.57 -9.25
CA PHE A 80 -9.99 6.01 -9.16
C PHE A 80 -9.77 4.82 -10.09
N ASP A 81 -10.83 4.05 -10.35
CA ASP A 81 -10.90 2.97 -11.34
C ASP A 81 -10.91 3.50 -12.81
N ILE A 82 -11.22 4.78 -13.03
CA ILE A 82 -11.19 5.47 -14.35
C ILE A 82 -9.85 6.23 -14.55
N PRO A 83 -8.81 5.86 -13.79
CA PRO A 83 -7.71 6.72 -13.34
C PRO A 83 -7.96 8.24 -13.37
N GLN A 84 -9.14 8.69 -12.92
CA GLN A 84 -9.40 10.12 -12.73
C GLN A 84 -9.17 10.44 -11.25
N ILE A 85 -8.15 11.26 -11.00
CA ILE A 85 -7.71 11.62 -9.66
C ILE A 85 -7.75 13.15 -9.55
N ASP A 86 -8.76 13.65 -8.84
CA ASP A 86 -8.94 15.08 -8.65
C ASP A 86 -8.43 15.51 -7.27
N ASN A 87 -7.82 16.70 -7.18
CA ASN A 87 -7.24 17.20 -5.93
C ASN A 87 -8.29 17.51 -4.84
N PHE A 88 -9.56 17.63 -5.21
CA PHE A 88 -10.68 17.83 -4.30
C PHE A 88 -11.37 16.52 -3.89
N ASP A 89 -10.87 15.36 -4.35
CA ASP A 89 -11.36 14.07 -3.90
C ASP A 89 -11.08 13.87 -2.41
N LEU A 90 -12.10 13.42 -1.68
CA LEU A 90 -12.01 13.18 -0.24
C LEU A 90 -10.94 12.14 0.09
N ASP A 91 -10.81 11.11 -0.75
CA ASP A 91 -9.85 10.02 -0.54
C ASP A 91 -8.41 10.49 -0.71
N VAL A 92 -8.11 11.37 -1.68
CA VAL A 92 -6.79 12.02 -1.80
C VAL A 92 -6.45 12.75 -0.50
N ASN A 93 -7.40 13.52 0.03
CA ASN A 93 -7.20 14.24 1.29
C ASN A 93 -7.02 13.29 2.50
N ASN A 94 -7.77 12.19 2.57
CA ASN A 94 -7.69 11.22 3.66
C ASN A 94 -6.34 10.51 3.69
N ILE A 95 -5.84 10.05 2.53
CA ILE A 95 -4.52 9.42 2.40
C ILE A 95 -3.44 10.40 2.83
N GLN A 96 -3.47 11.63 2.28
CA GLN A 96 -2.50 12.67 2.62
C GLN A 96 -2.51 12.96 4.13
N SER A 97 -3.69 13.17 4.72
CA SER A 97 -3.83 13.46 6.14
C SER A 97 -3.33 12.32 7.03
N ALA A 98 -3.55 11.07 6.62
CA ALA A 98 -3.07 9.90 7.36
C ALA A 98 -1.53 9.77 7.34
N ILE A 99 -0.90 10.07 6.21
CA ILE A 99 0.57 10.11 6.07
C ILE A 99 1.15 11.25 6.90
N GLN A 100 0.59 12.45 6.80
CA GLN A 100 1.03 13.62 7.58
C GLN A 100 0.92 13.36 9.09
N ARG A 101 -0.20 12.79 9.56
CA ARG A 101 -0.37 12.45 10.97
C ARG A 101 0.67 11.44 11.46
N LEU A 102 0.97 10.41 10.66
CA LEU A 102 2.02 9.44 11.01
C LEU A 102 3.38 10.12 11.17
N ARG A 103 3.72 11.02 10.24
CA ARG A 103 4.94 11.82 10.29
C ARG A 103 5.00 12.71 11.53
N GLU A 104 3.98 13.54 11.76
CA GLU A 104 3.95 14.48 12.88
C GLU A 104 4.02 13.77 14.23
N LEU A 105 3.35 12.61 14.39
CA LEU A 105 3.46 11.80 15.60
C LEU A 105 4.88 11.28 15.84
N SER A 106 5.58 10.89 14.76
CA SER A 106 6.97 10.45 14.86
C SER A 106 7.93 11.59 15.21
N GLU A 107 7.75 12.76 14.61
CA GLU A 107 8.54 13.96 14.89
C GLU A 107 8.33 14.44 16.32
N TYR A 108 7.08 14.51 16.78
CA TYR A 108 6.74 14.84 18.16
C TYR A 108 7.28 13.80 19.15
N GLY A 109 7.20 12.52 18.79
CA GLY A 109 7.79 11.43 19.57
C GLY A 109 9.28 11.66 19.81
N LEU A 110 10.03 11.88 18.72
CA LEU A 110 11.48 12.07 18.76
C LEU A 110 11.93 13.36 19.44
N THR A 111 11.19 14.46 19.29
CA THR A 111 11.59 15.79 19.76
C THR A 111 11.03 16.16 21.13
N THR A 112 9.91 15.57 21.53
CA THR A 112 9.20 15.93 22.76
C THR A 112 9.08 14.75 23.72
N VAL A 113 8.49 13.64 23.30
CA VAL A 113 8.23 12.49 24.18
C VAL A 113 9.53 11.87 24.69
N VAL A 114 10.48 11.64 23.79
CA VAL A 114 11.80 11.08 24.14
C VAL A 114 12.56 11.96 25.13
N ASN A 115 12.41 13.28 25.05
CA ASN A 115 13.07 14.22 25.95
C ASN A 115 12.42 14.26 27.35
N ALA A 116 11.12 14.01 27.42
CA ALA A 116 10.39 13.90 28.68
C ALA A 116 10.64 12.55 29.38
N ASP A 117 10.74 11.45 28.62
CA ASP A 117 10.89 10.10 29.15
C ASP A 117 12.37 9.65 29.21
N LYS A 118 12.97 9.80 30.39
CA LYS A 118 14.36 9.38 30.67
C LYS A 118 14.59 7.87 30.54
N THR A 119 13.53 7.06 30.50
CA THR A 119 13.63 5.59 30.37
C THR A 119 13.61 5.12 28.91
N THR A 120 13.46 6.04 27.95
CA THR A 120 13.45 5.73 26.52
C THR A 120 14.71 4.96 26.10
N THR A 121 14.51 3.78 25.53
CA THR A 121 15.58 2.91 25.01
C THR A 121 15.99 3.29 23.58
N ALA A 122 17.19 2.85 23.17
CA ALA A 122 17.68 3.07 21.80
C ALA A 122 16.75 2.44 20.75
N VAL A 123 16.27 1.22 20.98
CA VAL A 123 15.37 0.51 20.06
C VAL A 123 14.01 1.18 19.91
N GLN A 124 13.49 1.83 20.97
CA GLN A 124 12.27 2.64 20.87
C GLN A 124 12.48 3.86 19.96
N LYS A 125 13.60 4.57 20.11
CA LYS A 125 13.97 5.68 19.20
C LYS A 125 14.15 5.18 17.77
N ALA A 126 14.78 4.01 17.61
CA ALA A 126 14.98 3.40 16.29
C ALA A 126 13.64 3.15 15.58
N GLU A 127 12.63 2.65 16.29
CA GLU A 127 11.29 2.45 15.74
C GLU A 127 10.58 3.77 15.41
N MET A 128 10.73 4.81 16.25
CA MET A 128 10.17 6.13 15.93
C MET A 128 10.79 6.72 14.65
N TYR A 129 12.11 6.61 14.49
CA TYR A 129 12.80 7.01 13.26
C TYR A 129 12.38 6.16 12.05
N PHE A 130 12.20 4.85 12.24
CA PHE A 130 11.70 3.98 11.18
C PHE A 130 10.31 4.39 10.70
N ILE A 131 9.38 4.68 11.62
CA ILE A 131 8.03 5.14 11.28
C ILE A 131 8.08 6.52 10.60
N ASN A 132 8.97 7.41 11.05
CA ASN A 132 9.20 8.69 10.38
C ASN A 132 9.67 8.48 8.93
N ALA A 133 10.68 7.62 8.73
CA ALA A 133 11.17 7.30 7.40
C ALA A 133 10.06 6.72 6.52
N PHE A 134 9.29 5.76 7.02
CA PHE A 134 8.21 5.12 6.27
C PHE A 134 7.13 6.13 5.85
N SER A 135 6.82 7.12 6.69
CA SER A 135 5.90 8.20 6.30
C SER A 135 6.42 9.02 5.11
N HIS A 136 7.72 9.29 5.06
CA HIS A 136 8.35 9.96 3.93
C HIS A 136 8.44 9.08 2.68
N VAL A 137 8.65 7.77 2.84
CA VAL A 137 8.57 6.82 1.73
C VAL A 137 7.19 6.86 1.10
N LEU A 138 6.11 6.75 1.90
CA LEU A 138 4.74 6.85 1.38
C LEU A 138 4.48 8.21 0.69
N SER A 139 5.02 9.31 1.22
CA SER A 139 4.91 10.61 0.55
C SER A 139 5.54 10.61 -0.84
N GLY A 140 6.74 10.04 -1.00
CA GLY A 140 7.42 10.02 -2.30
C GLY A 140 6.88 8.97 -3.28
N GLU A 141 6.43 7.81 -2.78
CA GLU A 141 5.88 6.74 -3.60
C GLU A 141 4.51 7.12 -4.16
N LEU A 142 3.67 7.82 -3.37
CA LEU A 142 2.25 7.98 -3.68
C LEU A 142 1.85 9.37 -4.17
N PHE A 143 2.64 10.41 -3.94
CA PHE A 143 2.26 11.79 -4.27
C PHE A 143 3.28 12.47 -5.19
N THR A 144 2.81 13.39 -6.03
CA THR A 144 3.67 14.26 -6.86
C THR A 144 4.53 15.20 -6.01
N GLY A 145 4.08 15.48 -4.79
CA GLY A 145 4.83 16.10 -3.71
C GLY A 145 3.93 16.20 -2.48
N LEU A 146 4.52 16.36 -1.28
CA LEU A 146 3.77 16.66 -0.06
C LEU A 146 4.55 17.64 0.83
N PRO A 147 3.89 18.38 1.72
CA PRO A 147 4.59 19.20 2.70
C PRO A 147 5.57 18.37 3.54
N GLY A 148 6.82 18.85 3.64
CA GLY A 148 7.87 18.23 4.46
C GLY A 148 7.62 18.33 5.97
N SER A 149 6.83 19.33 6.38
CA SER A 149 6.44 19.61 7.76
C SER A 149 5.07 20.29 7.77
N ALA A 150 4.46 20.41 8.95
CA ALA A 150 3.16 21.06 9.11
C ALA A 150 3.16 22.48 8.52
N LYS A 151 2.32 22.73 7.50
CA LYS A 151 2.25 24.00 6.74
C LYS A 151 3.58 24.44 6.11
N GLY A 152 4.51 23.50 5.95
CA GLY A 152 5.83 23.72 5.36
C GLY A 152 5.79 23.76 3.84
N ALA A 153 6.98 23.84 3.23
CA ALA A 153 7.13 23.73 1.78
C ALA A 153 6.73 22.34 1.29
N VAL A 154 6.08 22.29 0.12
CA VAL A 154 5.85 21.03 -0.61
C VAL A 154 7.20 20.54 -1.12
N LEU A 155 7.56 19.32 -0.72
CA LEU A 155 8.77 18.63 -1.13
C LEU A 155 8.46 17.66 -2.27
N SER A 156 9.40 17.53 -3.19
CA SER A 156 9.39 16.51 -4.22
C SER A 156 9.59 15.10 -3.63
N PRO A 157 9.24 14.04 -4.38
CA PRO A 157 9.51 12.67 -3.99
C PRO A 157 10.98 12.42 -3.60
N ALA A 158 11.93 12.94 -4.39
CA ALA A 158 13.36 12.78 -4.11
C ALA A 158 13.79 13.45 -2.80
N GLU A 159 13.22 14.62 -2.46
CA GLU A 159 13.49 15.29 -1.18
C GLU A 159 12.91 14.51 0.00
N HIS A 160 11.71 13.92 -0.14
CA HIS A 160 11.18 13.01 0.86
C HIS A 160 12.04 11.76 1.03
N TYR A 161 12.54 11.18 -0.06
CA TYR A 161 13.46 10.04 -0.01
C TYR A 161 14.78 10.39 0.71
N ALA A 162 15.31 11.60 0.54
CA ALA A 162 16.48 12.05 1.29
C ALA A 162 16.21 12.14 2.81
N LEU A 163 15.03 12.61 3.20
CA LEU A 163 14.60 12.60 4.61
C LEU A 163 14.43 11.17 5.14
N ALA A 164 13.84 10.27 4.34
CA ALA A 164 13.69 8.87 4.69
C ALA A 164 15.05 8.18 4.91
N ILE A 165 16.03 8.40 4.03
CA ILE A 165 17.40 7.88 4.18
C ILE A 165 18.02 8.38 5.50
N THR A 166 17.90 9.67 5.77
CA THR A 166 18.45 10.28 6.99
C THR A 166 17.85 9.63 8.25
N ALA A 167 16.53 9.49 8.29
CA ALA A 167 15.84 8.84 9.39
C ALA A 167 16.19 7.35 9.52
N LEU A 168 16.33 6.63 8.40
CA LEU A 168 16.77 5.22 8.38
C LEU A 168 18.19 5.05 8.90
N ASP A 169 19.10 5.97 8.59
CA ASP A 169 20.47 5.93 9.13
C ASP A 169 20.48 6.09 10.65
N GLN A 170 19.65 6.97 11.20
CA GLN A 170 19.46 7.06 12.65
C GLN A 170 18.84 5.78 13.22
N ALA A 171 17.82 5.23 12.57
CA ALA A 171 17.16 4.00 13.00
C ALA A 171 18.13 2.80 13.03
N LEU A 172 18.93 2.62 11.97
CA LEU A 172 19.89 1.53 11.83
C LEU A 172 21.05 1.61 12.83
N ALA A 173 21.46 2.83 13.19
CA ALA A 173 22.50 3.05 14.21
C ALA A 173 22.02 2.66 15.62
N LEU A 174 20.71 2.76 15.88
CA LEU A 174 20.10 2.51 17.20
C LEU A 174 19.48 1.11 17.33
N GLN A 175 19.15 0.45 16.22
CA GLN A 175 18.55 -0.87 16.21
C GLN A 175 19.56 -1.98 16.54
N THR A 176 19.20 -2.84 17.48
CA THR A 176 20.01 -3.97 17.94
C THR A 176 19.44 -5.32 17.55
N ASP A 177 18.13 -5.43 17.27
CA ASP A 177 17.54 -6.66 16.73
C ASP A 177 17.98 -6.87 15.28
N ALA A 178 18.55 -8.04 14.98
CA ALA A 178 19.14 -8.33 13.69
C ALA A 178 18.09 -8.35 12.56
N ASN A 179 16.89 -8.88 12.81
CA ASN A 179 15.84 -8.96 11.80
C ASN A 179 15.23 -7.59 11.51
N GLU A 180 14.96 -6.80 12.54
CA GLU A 180 14.49 -5.43 12.40
C GLU A 180 15.53 -4.56 11.68
N LYS A 181 16.81 -4.74 11.99
CA LYS A 181 17.89 -4.05 11.27
C LYS A 181 17.91 -4.41 9.79
N LEU A 182 17.68 -5.68 9.43
CA LEU A 182 17.54 -6.10 8.02
C LEU A 182 16.27 -5.54 7.37
N ALA A 183 15.16 -5.42 8.10
CA ALA A 183 13.94 -4.79 7.60
C ALA A 183 14.16 -3.29 7.28
N TYR A 184 14.83 -2.56 8.17
CA TYR A 184 15.16 -1.15 7.96
C TYR A 184 16.14 -0.99 6.78
N THR A 185 17.09 -1.93 6.67
CA THR A 185 18.02 -2.02 5.53
C THR A 185 17.27 -2.23 4.21
N LEU A 186 16.25 -3.09 4.18
CA LEU A 186 15.44 -3.32 2.99
C LEU A 186 14.59 -2.11 2.62
N LEU A 187 14.01 -1.40 3.60
CA LEU A 187 13.32 -0.13 3.30
C LEU A 187 14.29 0.90 2.70
N LYS A 188 15.54 0.94 3.17
CA LYS A 188 16.59 1.78 2.57
C LYS A 188 16.89 1.38 1.13
N ALA A 189 16.94 0.08 0.83
CA ALA A 189 17.09 -0.43 -0.54
C ALA A 189 15.95 0.03 -1.45
N ARG A 190 14.70 -0.03 -0.98
CA ARG A 190 13.52 0.49 -1.67
C ARG A 190 13.65 1.97 -1.99
N VAL A 191 14.08 2.79 -1.02
CA VAL A 191 14.28 4.23 -1.26
C VAL A 191 15.32 4.50 -2.35
N TYR A 192 16.43 3.77 -2.36
CA TYR A 192 17.41 3.88 -3.45
C TYR A 192 16.89 3.35 -4.79
N TYR A 193 16.06 2.31 -4.76
CA TYR A 193 15.35 1.85 -5.95
C TYR A 193 14.46 2.97 -6.50
N ASP A 194 13.66 3.64 -5.68
CA ASP A 194 12.78 4.72 -6.12
C ASP A 194 13.54 5.99 -6.58
N LEU A 195 14.79 6.16 -6.13
CA LEU A 195 15.72 7.19 -6.61
C LEU A 195 16.43 6.82 -7.92
N GLY A 196 16.29 5.58 -8.40
CA GLY A 196 17.02 5.06 -9.56
C GLY A 196 18.50 4.74 -9.30
N ASP A 197 18.95 4.74 -8.03
CA ASP A 197 20.33 4.42 -7.66
C ASP A 197 20.53 2.90 -7.56
N ALA A 198 20.78 2.27 -8.72
CA ALA A 198 20.97 0.83 -8.82
C ALA A 198 22.13 0.29 -7.97
N VAL A 199 23.17 1.09 -7.71
CA VAL A 199 24.35 0.64 -6.95
C VAL A 199 24.00 0.51 -5.47
N GLN A 200 23.41 1.57 -4.90
CA GLN A 200 23.01 1.55 -3.49
C GLN A 200 21.84 0.62 -3.26
N ALA A 201 20.86 0.59 -4.17
CA ALA A 201 19.72 -0.31 -4.07
C ALA A 201 20.16 -1.78 -4.03
N LYS A 202 21.05 -2.22 -4.94
CA LYS A 202 21.62 -3.58 -4.92
C LYS A 202 22.41 -3.87 -3.64
N THR A 203 23.18 -2.90 -3.14
CA THR A 203 23.99 -3.07 -1.92
C THR A 203 23.10 -3.38 -0.72
N PHE A 204 22.08 -2.56 -0.47
CA PHE A 204 21.19 -2.76 0.68
C PHE A 204 20.23 -3.94 0.47
N ALA A 205 19.77 -4.19 -0.76
CA ALA A 205 18.96 -5.37 -1.06
C ALA A 205 19.73 -6.67 -0.80
N THR A 206 20.99 -6.75 -1.25
CA THR A 206 21.87 -7.92 -1.01
C THR A 206 22.09 -8.13 0.49
N ALA A 207 22.28 -7.05 1.25
CA ALA A 207 22.38 -7.15 2.71
C ALA A 207 21.10 -7.70 3.34
N ALA A 208 19.92 -7.25 2.92
CA ALA A 208 18.62 -7.72 3.41
C ALA A 208 18.38 -9.22 3.14
N MET A 209 18.93 -9.76 2.04
CA MET A 209 18.83 -11.18 1.68
C MET A 209 19.54 -12.13 2.65
N ALA A 210 20.33 -11.61 3.61
CA ALA A 210 20.87 -12.41 4.71
C ALA A 210 19.78 -13.15 5.51
N ASN A 211 18.53 -12.64 5.48
CA ASN A 211 17.34 -13.39 5.89
C ASN A 211 16.38 -13.56 4.69
N PRO A 212 16.38 -14.73 4.02
CA PRO A 212 15.48 -14.99 2.88
C PRO A 212 13.99 -14.94 3.25
N LEU A 213 13.63 -15.16 4.51
CA LEU A 213 12.25 -15.11 4.97
C LEU A 213 11.92 -13.84 5.76
N LEU A 214 12.77 -12.81 5.64
CA LEU A 214 12.57 -11.50 6.26
C LEU A 214 11.13 -11.03 6.02
N LEU A 215 10.48 -10.62 7.11
CA LEU A 215 9.08 -10.24 7.12
C LEU A 215 8.84 -9.25 8.26
N LYS A 216 8.38 -8.05 7.92
CA LYS A 216 7.86 -7.07 8.87
C LYS A 216 6.42 -6.74 8.48
N GLN A 217 5.56 -6.80 9.49
CA GLN A 217 4.12 -6.80 9.34
C GLN A 217 3.46 -5.80 10.30
N GLN A 218 2.38 -5.19 9.83
CA GLN A 218 1.56 -4.29 10.65
C GLN A 218 0.38 -5.09 11.16
N SER A 219 0.29 -5.23 12.48
CA SER A 219 -0.86 -5.85 13.13
C SER A 219 -2.02 -4.87 13.25
N PHE A 220 -3.23 -5.41 13.25
CA PHE A 220 -4.48 -4.67 13.37
C PHE A 220 -5.20 -5.09 14.65
N ASP A 221 -6.00 -4.18 15.20
CA ASP A 221 -6.76 -4.39 16.42
C ASP A 221 -8.23 -4.05 16.16
N GLY A 222 -8.97 -5.08 15.74
CA GLY A 222 -10.38 -4.95 15.40
C GLY A 222 -11.27 -4.66 16.61
N GLN A 223 -10.82 -4.94 17.83
CA GLN A 223 -11.59 -4.65 19.04
C GLN A 223 -11.49 -3.18 19.45
N ASN A 224 -10.37 -2.53 19.14
CA ASN A 224 -10.12 -1.14 19.48
C ASN A 224 -10.18 -0.21 18.27
N SER A 225 -11.05 -0.50 17.29
CA SER A 225 -11.29 0.38 16.12
C SER A 225 -10.06 0.62 15.24
N ALA A 226 -9.18 -0.37 15.08
CA ALA A 226 -8.15 -0.42 14.02
C ALA A 226 -8.22 -1.78 13.32
N ALA A 227 -9.38 -2.12 12.79
CA ALA A 227 -9.55 -3.31 11.94
C ALA A 227 -8.80 -3.13 10.62
N ASN A 228 -8.42 -4.24 9.99
CA ASN A 228 -7.93 -4.27 8.61
C ASN A 228 -9.13 -4.08 7.67
N ASP A 229 -9.23 -2.89 7.10
CA ASP A 229 -10.38 -2.53 6.25
C ASP A 229 -10.37 -3.36 4.95
N PHE A 230 -9.18 -3.66 4.41
CA PHE A 230 -9.08 -4.44 3.18
C PHE A 230 -9.49 -5.90 3.38
N GLN A 231 -9.23 -6.50 4.55
CA GLN A 231 -9.80 -7.81 4.91
C GLN A 231 -11.34 -7.80 4.87
N THR A 232 -11.95 -6.68 5.28
CA THR A 232 -13.40 -6.55 5.21
C THR A 232 -13.87 -6.57 3.76
N TYR A 233 -13.19 -5.84 2.89
CA TYR A 233 -13.53 -5.74 1.47
C TYR A 233 -13.28 -7.02 0.67
N LEU A 234 -12.24 -7.79 1.01
CA LEU A 234 -11.89 -9.02 0.31
C LEU A 234 -12.66 -10.26 0.78
N PHE A 235 -13.05 -10.32 2.06
CA PHE A 235 -13.53 -11.58 2.64
C PHE A 235 -14.66 -11.43 3.66
N SER A 236 -14.61 -10.42 4.52
CA SER A 236 -15.56 -10.37 5.66
C SER A 236 -16.93 -9.82 5.26
N SER A 237 -16.98 -9.00 4.20
CA SER A 237 -18.22 -8.37 3.77
C SER A 237 -19.06 -9.30 2.91
N THR A 238 -20.36 -9.36 3.17
CA THR A 238 -21.32 -10.12 2.34
C THR A 238 -21.66 -9.44 1.01
N THR A 239 -21.05 -8.29 0.76
CA THR A 239 -21.36 -7.41 -0.36
C THR A 239 -20.31 -7.46 -1.47
N ASN A 240 -19.23 -8.25 -1.30
CA ASN A 240 -18.17 -8.51 -2.27
C ASN A 240 -17.64 -7.21 -2.90
N GLU A 241 -17.08 -6.33 -2.07
CA GLU A 241 -16.72 -4.95 -2.46
C GLU A 241 -15.63 -4.92 -3.54
N PHE A 242 -14.63 -5.81 -3.42
CA PHE A 242 -13.51 -5.92 -4.35
C PHE A 242 -13.46 -7.34 -4.91
N ALA A 243 -13.10 -7.46 -6.18
CA ALA A 243 -12.82 -8.74 -6.82
C ALA A 243 -11.52 -8.64 -7.62
N PRO A 244 -10.61 -9.62 -7.49
CA PRO A 244 -9.32 -9.56 -8.15
C PRO A 244 -9.52 -9.74 -9.65
N LEU A 245 -8.62 -9.18 -10.46
CA LEU A 245 -8.54 -9.53 -11.87
C LEU A 245 -8.43 -11.07 -12.01
N PRO A 246 -9.11 -11.74 -12.97
CA PRO A 246 -9.11 -13.21 -13.04
C PRO A 246 -7.73 -13.87 -13.12
N ARG A 247 -6.71 -13.16 -13.60
CA ARG A 247 -5.30 -13.62 -13.58
C ARG A 247 -4.61 -13.52 -12.21
N LEU A 248 -5.29 -12.99 -11.19
CA LEU A 248 -4.81 -12.84 -9.82
C LEU A 248 -5.71 -13.56 -8.81
N ASP A 249 -6.80 -14.19 -9.25
CA ASP A 249 -7.79 -14.83 -8.36
C ASP A 249 -7.17 -15.92 -7.47
N PHE A 250 -6.14 -16.63 -7.94
CA PHE A 250 -5.41 -17.63 -7.16
C PHE A 250 -4.70 -17.09 -5.91
N LEU A 251 -4.53 -15.78 -5.80
CA LEU A 251 -3.92 -15.10 -4.66
C LEU A 251 -4.95 -14.59 -3.65
N ASP A 252 -6.24 -14.64 -3.99
CA ASP A 252 -7.30 -14.02 -3.24
C ASP A 252 -8.22 -15.06 -2.56
N PRO A 253 -8.64 -14.85 -1.30
CA PRO A 253 -8.33 -13.71 -0.45
C PRO A 253 -6.94 -13.81 0.19
N LYS A 254 -6.18 -12.70 0.18
CA LYS A 254 -4.93 -12.61 0.94
C LYS A 254 -5.18 -12.43 2.44
N TYR A 255 -6.23 -11.68 2.77
CA TYR A 255 -6.69 -11.42 4.13
C TYR A 255 -8.06 -12.06 4.34
N TYR A 256 -8.19 -12.89 5.38
CA TYR A 256 -9.38 -13.69 5.65
C TYR A 256 -9.62 -13.82 7.15
N ASN A 257 -10.79 -14.31 7.56
CA ASN A 257 -11.01 -14.72 8.96
C ASN A 257 -11.67 -16.10 9.05
N THR A 258 -11.27 -16.86 10.04
CA THR A 258 -11.89 -18.15 10.42
C THR A 258 -12.62 -18.07 11.74
N GLY A 259 -12.25 -17.10 12.58
CA GLY A 259 -12.93 -16.73 13.82
C GLY A 259 -13.86 -15.53 13.65
N THR A 260 -14.13 -14.84 14.76
CA THR A 260 -14.85 -13.56 14.74
C THR A 260 -13.99 -12.50 14.08
N ILE A 261 -14.60 -11.68 13.22
CA ILE A 261 -13.90 -10.66 12.44
C ILE A 261 -13.03 -9.80 13.36
N ALA A 262 -13.57 -9.27 14.46
CA ALA A 262 -12.84 -8.38 15.37
C ALA A 262 -11.58 -9.00 16.01
N LEU A 263 -11.53 -10.32 16.19
CA LEU A 263 -10.39 -11.02 16.82
C LEU A 263 -9.42 -11.63 15.82
N ASP A 264 -9.85 -11.82 14.57
CA ASP A 264 -9.05 -12.47 13.53
C ASP A 264 -8.74 -11.48 12.41
N GLN A 265 -7.84 -10.54 12.72
CA GLN A 265 -7.37 -9.49 11.82
C GLN A 265 -6.00 -9.87 11.26
N LYS A 266 -5.93 -10.19 9.97
CA LYS A 266 -4.67 -10.54 9.33
C LYS A 266 -3.77 -9.31 9.19
N PRO A 267 -2.48 -9.44 9.53
CA PRO A 267 -1.56 -8.34 9.39
C PRO A 267 -1.22 -8.08 7.91
N VAL A 268 -0.87 -6.84 7.62
CA VAL A 268 -0.36 -6.43 6.31
C VAL A 268 1.16 -6.54 6.30
N SER A 269 1.71 -7.20 5.30
CA SER A 269 3.15 -7.19 5.04
C SER A 269 3.53 -5.89 4.32
N TYR A 270 4.48 -5.13 4.87
CA TYR A 270 4.95 -3.89 4.24
C TYR A 270 6.46 -3.87 3.99
N ILE A 271 7.23 -4.80 4.59
CA ILE A 271 8.62 -5.10 4.22
C ILE A 271 8.78 -6.62 4.21
N LYS A 272 9.25 -7.17 3.09
CA LYS A 272 9.46 -8.61 2.94
C LYS A 272 10.55 -8.90 1.92
N SER A 273 11.35 -9.95 2.17
CA SER A 273 12.59 -10.26 1.44
C SER A 273 12.42 -10.32 -0.08
N GLU A 274 11.24 -10.69 -0.56
CA GLU A 274 10.88 -10.74 -1.99
C GLU A 274 11.26 -9.46 -2.74
N GLU A 275 11.10 -8.29 -2.11
CA GLU A 275 11.47 -7.00 -2.69
C GLU A 275 12.97 -6.89 -2.97
N ALA A 276 13.83 -7.45 -2.12
CA ALA A 276 15.28 -7.41 -2.33
C ALA A 276 15.67 -8.14 -3.61
N TYR A 277 15.12 -9.33 -3.83
CA TYR A 277 15.35 -10.12 -5.04
C TYR A 277 14.83 -9.41 -6.29
N LEU A 278 13.66 -8.78 -6.20
CA LEU A 278 13.06 -8.07 -7.34
C LEU A 278 13.83 -6.80 -7.69
N ILE A 279 14.31 -6.04 -6.70
CA ILE A 279 15.23 -4.89 -6.92
C ILE A 279 16.50 -5.35 -7.64
N ILE A 280 17.12 -6.44 -7.17
CA ILE A 280 18.36 -6.95 -7.78
C ILE A 280 18.10 -7.48 -9.19
N ALA A 281 17.03 -8.26 -9.39
CA ALA A 281 16.68 -8.81 -10.69
C ALA A 281 16.38 -7.71 -11.71
N GLU A 282 15.68 -6.65 -11.30
CA GLU A 282 15.45 -5.49 -12.17
C GLU A 282 16.74 -4.78 -12.51
N ALA A 283 17.61 -4.50 -11.52
CA ALA A 283 18.89 -3.85 -11.77
C ALA A 283 19.77 -4.66 -12.74
N GLN A 284 19.77 -5.99 -12.60
CA GLN A 284 20.47 -6.91 -13.51
C GLN A 284 19.84 -6.90 -14.90
N ALA A 285 18.51 -6.97 -15.02
CA ALA A 285 17.81 -6.91 -16.30
C ALA A 285 18.05 -5.58 -17.03
N SER A 286 17.96 -4.46 -16.31
CA SER A 286 18.24 -3.11 -16.83
C SER A 286 19.70 -2.97 -17.27
N GLY A 287 20.64 -3.58 -16.54
CA GLY A 287 22.06 -3.70 -16.93
C GLY A 287 22.36 -4.75 -18.01
N ASN A 288 21.34 -5.41 -18.57
CA ASN A 288 21.45 -6.49 -19.56
C ASN A 288 22.22 -7.75 -19.06
N GLU A 289 22.29 -7.96 -17.75
CA GLU A 289 22.86 -9.13 -17.07
C GLU A 289 21.82 -10.27 -16.95
N LEU A 290 21.27 -10.71 -18.08
CA LEU A 290 20.06 -11.55 -18.11
C LEU A 290 20.21 -12.89 -17.36
N THR A 291 21.34 -13.58 -17.50
CA THR A 291 21.61 -14.84 -16.78
C THR A 291 21.65 -14.65 -15.27
N ALA A 292 22.17 -13.50 -14.81
CA ALA A 292 22.21 -13.16 -13.40
C ALA A 292 20.79 -12.87 -12.89
N ALA A 293 20.00 -12.09 -13.63
CA ALA A 293 18.59 -11.83 -13.32
C ALA A 293 17.77 -13.13 -13.23
N GLN A 294 17.91 -14.04 -14.20
CA GLN A 294 17.26 -15.35 -14.18
C GLN A 294 17.64 -16.17 -12.94
N THR A 295 18.91 -16.13 -12.54
CA THR A 295 19.39 -16.82 -11.33
C THR A 295 18.75 -16.21 -10.08
N THR A 296 18.73 -14.88 -9.96
CA THR A 296 18.08 -14.17 -8.86
C THR A 296 16.60 -14.53 -8.75
N LEU A 297 15.86 -14.54 -9.86
CA LEU A 297 14.44 -14.89 -9.88
C LEU A 297 14.20 -16.37 -9.49
N LYS A 298 15.05 -17.29 -9.93
CA LYS A 298 14.96 -18.70 -9.51
C LYS A 298 15.23 -18.88 -8.02
N ASN A 299 16.20 -18.13 -7.47
CA ASN A 299 16.46 -18.13 -6.03
C ASN A 299 15.27 -17.54 -5.25
N LEU A 300 14.63 -16.48 -5.76
CA LEU A 300 13.39 -15.95 -5.18
C LEU A 300 12.29 -17.04 -5.09
N LEU A 301 12.09 -17.81 -6.16
CA LEU A 301 11.14 -18.93 -6.15
C LEU A 301 11.49 -19.98 -5.10
N ALA A 302 12.74 -20.45 -5.08
CA ALA A 302 13.16 -21.59 -4.26
C ALA A 302 13.40 -21.25 -2.78
N ASP A 303 14.00 -20.10 -2.52
CA ASP A 303 14.48 -19.74 -1.18
C ASP A 303 13.51 -18.88 -0.39
N VAL A 304 12.54 -18.26 -1.06
CA VAL A 304 11.55 -17.40 -0.42
C VAL A 304 10.14 -17.94 -0.66
N ILE A 305 9.63 -17.87 -1.90
CA ILE A 305 8.21 -18.09 -2.19
C ILE A 305 7.78 -19.52 -1.83
N ALA A 306 8.55 -20.53 -2.24
CA ALA A 306 8.24 -21.94 -1.93
C ALA A 306 8.26 -22.25 -0.42
N LYS A 307 8.86 -21.38 0.40
CA LYS A 307 8.97 -21.52 1.86
C LYS A 307 7.98 -20.64 2.63
N ARG A 308 7.16 -19.83 1.93
CA ARG A 308 6.10 -19.04 2.56
C ARG A 308 4.88 -19.91 2.88
N PRO A 309 4.13 -19.60 3.94
CA PRO A 309 2.97 -20.39 4.34
C PRO A 309 1.82 -20.28 3.33
N VAL A 310 1.16 -21.43 3.13
CA VAL A 310 -0.08 -21.57 2.37
C VAL A 310 -1.15 -22.10 3.32
N VAL A 311 -2.35 -21.54 3.24
CA VAL A 311 -3.48 -21.92 4.08
C VAL A 311 -4.61 -22.46 3.22
N SER A 312 -5.23 -23.54 3.70
CA SER A 312 -6.47 -24.08 3.13
C SER A 312 -7.67 -23.38 3.80
N LEU A 313 -8.50 -22.71 3.00
CA LEU A 313 -9.65 -21.93 3.46
C LEU A 313 -10.93 -22.34 2.69
N SER A 314 -12.07 -22.41 3.39
CA SER A 314 -13.37 -22.54 2.73
C SER A 314 -13.85 -21.18 2.26
N ASP A 315 -13.97 -21.02 0.94
CA ASP A 315 -14.47 -19.79 0.31
C ASP A 315 -15.77 -19.99 -0.50
N VAL A 316 -16.54 -21.03 -0.14
CA VAL A 316 -17.75 -21.43 -0.89
C VAL A 316 -18.84 -20.37 -0.96
N LYS A 317 -18.85 -19.47 0.03
CA LYS A 317 -19.83 -18.39 0.15
C LYS A 317 -19.54 -17.21 -0.76
N GLU A 318 -18.31 -17.08 -1.28
CA GLU A 318 -17.93 -15.98 -2.15
C GLU A 318 -18.68 -16.07 -3.49
N THR A 319 -19.22 -14.94 -3.95
CA THR A 319 -20.05 -14.87 -5.16
C THR A 319 -19.57 -13.84 -6.17
N ARG A 320 -18.58 -13.00 -5.84
CA ARG A 320 -17.94 -11.98 -6.68
C ARG A 320 -18.92 -11.08 -7.43
N ASN A 321 -20.13 -10.92 -6.87
CA ASN A 321 -21.28 -10.29 -7.51
C ASN A 321 -21.70 -8.98 -6.83
N GLY A 322 -20.75 -8.24 -6.26
CA GLY A 322 -21.02 -7.01 -5.50
C GLY A 322 -21.63 -5.89 -6.31
N GLY A 323 -21.51 -5.91 -7.64
CA GLY A 323 -21.98 -4.81 -8.49
C GLY A 323 -22.19 -5.19 -9.94
N ASN A 324 -21.68 -4.37 -10.86
CA ASN A 324 -22.17 -4.38 -12.24
C ASN A 324 -21.67 -5.56 -13.08
N ARG A 325 -20.62 -6.26 -12.62
CA ARG A 325 -20.08 -7.46 -13.27
C ARG A 325 -20.81 -8.68 -12.75
N THR A 326 -21.51 -9.37 -13.66
CA THR A 326 -22.21 -10.64 -13.37
C THR A 326 -21.52 -11.84 -14.02
N ASP A 327 -20.43 -11.59 -14.74
CA ASP A 327 -19.72 -12.54 -15.58
C ASP A 327 -18.42 -13.05 -14.95
N TYR A 328 -18.14 -12.74 -13.67
CA TYR A 328 -16.94 -13.25 -13.00
C TYR A 328 -16.99 -14.79 -12.84
N PRO A 329 -15.93 -15.53 -13.21
CA PRO A 329 -15.90 -16.98 -13.06
C PRO A 329 -15.74 -17.41 -11.58
N LEU A 330 -16.65 -18.25 -11.07
CA LEU A 330 -16.59 -18.81 -9.71
C LEU A 330 -16.03 -20.25 -9.65
N THR A 331 -15.78 -20.82 -10.82
CA THR A 331 -15.24 -22.16 -11.02
C THR A 331 -14.01 -22.08 -11.91
N ALA A 332 -13.15 -23.08 -11.84
CA ALA A 332 -11.91 -23.08 -12.62
C ALA A 332 -12.19 -22.91 -14.13
N VAL A 333 -11.53 -21.92 -14.72
CA VAL A 333 -11.53 -21.58 -16.15
C VAL A 333 -10.12 -21.30 -16.60
N LYS A 334 -9.89 -21.30 -17.91
CA LYS A 334 -8.62 -20.85 -18.46
C LYS A 334 -8.59 -19.33 -18.57
N VAL A 335 -7.39 -18.77 -18.58
CA VAL A 335 -7.12 -17.34 -18.53
C VAL A 335 -6.12 -16.98 -19.65
N ARG A 336 -6.38 -15.89 -20.37
CA ARG A 336 -5.41 -15.22 -21.26
C ARG A 336 -5.17 -13.80 -20.76
N PHE A 337 -3.91 -13.39 -20.63
CA PHE A 337 -3.60 -12.06 -20.06
C PHE A 337 -3.89 -10.89 -21.01
N ASP A 338 -4.05 -11.17 -22.30
CA ASP A 338 -4.65 -10.28 -23.29
C ASP A 338 -5.24 -11.14 -24.43
N GLU A 339 -5.81 -10.52 -25.46
CA GLU A 339 -6.43 -11.22 -26.59
C GLU A 339 -5.47 -12.12 -27.40
N ASN A 340 -4.16 -11.83 -27.34
CA ASN A 340 -3.10 -12.50 -28.10
C ASN A 340 -2.27 -13.47 -27.23
N ASP A 341 -2.51 -13.54 -25.92
CA ASP A 341 -1.81 -14.44 -25.01
C ASP A 341 -2.33 -15.89 -25.13
N VAL A 342 -1.50 -16.83 -24.70
CA VAL A 342 -1.87 -18.25 -24.65
C VAL A 342 -2.84 -18.54 -23.51
N GLU A 343 -3.65 -19.59 -23.65
CA GLU A 343 -4.52 -20.04 -22.56
C GLU A 343 -3.71 -20.69 -21.44
N ARG A 344 -3.92 -20.21 -20.21
CA ARG A 344 -3.27 -20.71 -19.00
C ARG A 344 -4.32 -21.22 -18.01
N SER A 345 -3.95 -22.22 -17.22
CA SER A 345 -4.83 -22.82 -16.20
C SER A 345 -4.33 -22.51 -14.79
N GLY A 346 -5.19 -22.66 -13.79
CA GLY A 346 -4.82 -22.53 -12.37
C GLY A 346 -4.90 -21.10 -11.80
N TYR A 347 -5.24 -20.11 -12.62
CA TYR A 347 -5.37 -18.71 -12.17
C TYR A 347 -6.70 -18.40 -11.49
N VAL A 348 -7.79 -19.01 -11.96
CA VAL A 348 -9.12 -18.91 -11.32
C VAL A 348 -9.37 -20.18 -10.53
N LEU A 349 -9.64 -20.03 -9.23
CA LEU A 349 -9.87 -21.16 -8.34
C LEU A 349 -11.31 -21.65 -8.43
N ASN A 350 -11.51 -22.95 -8.19
CA ASN A 350 -12.86 -23.49 -8.04
C ASN A 350 -13.35 -23.28 -6.60
N ARG A 351 -14.12 -22.21 -6.39
CA ARG A 351 -14.62 -21.83 -5.07
C ARG A 351 -15.87 -22.63 -4.67
N LYS A 352 -16.45 -23.46 -5.53
CA LYS A 352 -17.79 -24.06 -5.29
C LYS A 352 -17.83 -25.47 -4.72
N ILE A 353 -16.72 -26.18 -4.65
CA ILE A 353 -16.74 -27.62 -4.29
C ILE A 353 -15.68 -28.06 -3.27
N ALA A 354 -14.75 -27.19 -2.88
CA ALA A 354 -13.68 -27.53 -1.94
C ALA A 354 -13.11 -26.28 -1.24
N ASN A 355 -12.22 -26.51 -0.26
CA ASN A 355 -11.34 -25.45 0.20
C ASN A 355 -10.37 -25.04 -0.91
N ILE A 356 -10.04 -23.76 -0.92
CA ILE A 356 -8.98 -23.19 -1.75
C ILE A 356 -7.69 -23.09 -0.97
N ASN A 357 -6.56 -23.19 -1.66
CA ASN A 357 -5.24 -22.93 -1.08
C ASN A 357 -4.81 -21.51 -1.43
N ILE A 358 -4.52 -20.70 -0.42
CA ILE A 358 -4.16 -19.30 -0.55
C ILE A 358 -2.81 -19.01 0.09
N SER A 359 -2.02 -18.17 -0.58
CA SER A 359 -0.72 -17.72 -0.06
C SER A 359 -0.93 -16.52 0.86
N THR A 360 -0.45 -16.57 2.10
CA THR A 360 -0.74 -15.51 3.08
C THR A 360 0.29 -14.38 3.12
N VAL A 361 1.41 -14.52 2.40
CA VAL A 361 2.48 -13.50 2.32
C VAL A 361 2.80 -13.16 0.88
N SER A 362 3.08 -14.17 0.07
CA SER A 362 3.46 -14.00 -1.34
C SER A 362 3.23 -15.32 -2.07
N GLY A 363 2.76 -15.22 -3.32
CA GLY A 363 2.58 -16.33 -4.24
C GLY A 363 2.81 -15.84 -5.66
N THR A 364 3.11 -16.77 -6.56
CA THR A 364 3.27 -16.46 -7.99
C THR A 364 2.99 -17.71 -8.82
N MET A 365 2.50 -17.51 -10.03
CA MET A 365 2.36 -18.55 -11.05
C MET A 365 3.52 -18.53 -12.05
N VAL A 366 4.56 -17.70 -11.83
CA VAL A 366 5.80 -17.74 -12.60
C VAL A 366 6.61 -18.97 -12.21
N THR A 367 7.04 -19.73 -13.21
CA THR A 367 7.80 -20.97 -13.03
C THR A 367 9.27 -20.79 -13.40
N ALA A 368 10.11 -21.75 -13.02
CA ALA A 368 11.51 -21.79 -13.46
C ALA A 368 11.62 -21.88 -14.99
N ASP A 369 10.67 -22.52 -15.67
CA ASP A 369 10.65 -22.65 -17.13
C ASP A 369 10.29 -21.34 -17.81
N ASP A 370 9.34 -20.57 -17.25
CA ASP A 370 9.07 -19.20 -17.70
C ASP A 370 10.35 -18.36 -17.61
N ILE A 371 11.07 -18.43 -16.49
CA ILE A 371 12.32 -17.69 -16.27
C ILE A 371 13.41 -18.11 -17.25
N ASN A 372 13.62 -19.42 -17.45
CA ASN A 372 14.64 -19.92 -18.38
C ASN A 372 14.33 -19.51 -19.83
N SER A 373 13.04 -19.37 -20.18
CA SER A 373 12.59 -18.98 -21.52
C SER A 373 12.70 -17.48 -21.79
N ALA A 374 12.82 -16.65 -20.75
CA ALA A 374 12.98 -15.20 -20.89
C ALA A 374 14.42 -14.82 -21.27
N THR A 375 14.71 -14.80 -22.57
CA THR A 375 16.08 -14.58 -23.11
C THR A 375 16.36 -13.14 -23.56
N THR A 376 15.38 -12.24 -23.45
CA THR A 376 15.53 -10.82 -23.80
C THR A 376 15.33 -9.94 -22.56
N GLN A 377 15.88 -8.72 -22.57
CA GLN A 377 15.64 -7.74 -21.51
C GLN A 377 14.14 -7.52 -21.26
N ASP A 378 13.36 -7.38 -22.34
CA ASP A 378 11.91 -7.17 -22.25
C ASP A 378 11.19 -8.35 -21.59
N ALA A 379 11.57 -9.59 -21.94
CA ALA A 379 10.98 -10.78 -21.33
C ALA A 379 11.34 -10.90 -19.84
N VAL A 380 12.57 -10.55 -19.45
CA VAL A 380 12.97 -10.57 -18.04
C VAL A 380 12.28 -9.46 -17.25
N LEU A 381 12.22 -8.22 -17.77
CA LEU A 381 11.50 -7.11 -17.14
C LEU A 381 10.01 -7.42 -16.99
N TYR A 382 9.40 -8.04 -18.00
CA TYR A 382 8.03 -8.52 -17.93
C TYR A 382 7.82 -9.49 -16.76
N LEU A 383 8.72 -10.48 -16.59
CA LEU A 383 8.63 -11.42 -15.47
C LEU A 383 8.85 -10.73 -14.12
N VAL A 384 9.80 -9.79 -14.02
CA VAL A 384 10.02 -9.01 -12.79
C VAL A 384 8.73 -8.30 -12.39
N TYR A 385 8.10 -7.55 -13.29
CA TYR A 385 6.90 -6.77 -12.96
C TYR A 385 5.66 -7.62 -12.78
N ARG A 386 5.56 -8.75 -13.47
CA ARG A 386 4.54 -9.76 -13.20
C ARG A 386 4.69 -10.35 -11.80
N MET A 387 5.91 -10.69 -11.39
CA MET A 387 6.17 -11.18 -10.03
C MET A 387 5.93 -10.09 -8.99
N ARG A 388 6.29 -8.82 -9.25
CA ARG A 388 5.94 -7.69 -8.36
C ARG A 388 4.43 -7.60 -8.16
N GLN A 389 3.66 -7.65 -9.24
CA GLN A 389 2.19 -7.62 -9.18
C GLN A 389 1.63 -8.78 -8.34
N GLU A 390 2.03 -10.02 -8.65
CA GLU A 390 1.52 -11.21 -7.97
C GLU A 390 1.97 -11.27 -6.49
N ILE A 391 3.21 -10.92 -6.19
CA ILE A 391 3.77 -10.98 -4.84
C ILE A 391 3.19 -9.88 -3.93
N PHE A 392 3.07 -8.65 -4.43
CA PHE A 392 2.65 -7.48 -3.66
C PHE A 392 1.16 -7.15 -3.79
N ILE A 393 0.34 -8.05 -4.35
CA ILE A 393 -1.12 -7.89 -4.38
C ILE A 393 -1.66 -7.61 -2.96
N SER A 394 -2.65 -6.71 -2.86
CA SER A 394 -3.27 -6.32 -1.58
C SER A 394 -2.31 -5.62 -0.59
N GLU A 395 -1.17 -5.11 -1.05
CA GLU A 395 -0.19 -4.41 -0.22
C GLU A 395 0.02 -2.94 -0.65
N GLY A 396 -0.75 -2.46 -1.62
CA GLY A 396 -0.79 -1.05 -2.04
C GLY A 396 0.43 -0.60 -2.85
N ARG A 397 1.15 -1.54 -3.49
CA ARG A 397 2.39 -1.24 -4.25
C ARG A 397 2.15 -1.02 -5.74
N ARG A 398 1.06 -1.57 -6.29
CA ARG A 398 0.87 -1.65 -7.74
C ARG A 398 0.70 -0.29 -8.39
N MET A 399 0.06 0.67 -7.73
CA MET A 399 -0.09 2.04 -8.23
C MET A 399 1.27 2.70 -8.51
N THR A 400 2.26 2.51 -7.63
CA THR A 400 3.62 3.02 -7.81
C THR A 400 4.34 2.31 -8.97
N ASP A 401 4.18 0.99 -9.11
CA ASP A 401 4.73 0.25 -10.25
C ASP A 401 4.13 0.70 -11.60
N LEU A 402 2.89 1.21 -11.59
CA LEU A 402 2.23 1.82 -12.76
C LEU A 402 2.67 3.27 -13.01
N GLY A 403 3.48 3.86 -12.14
CA GLY A 403 3.96 5.25 -12.25
C GLY A 403 2.90 6.31 -11.95
N ILE A 404 1.81 5.94 -11.27
CA ILE A 404 0.73 6.87 -10.92
C ILE A 404 1.03 7.52 -9.57
N ARG A 405 0.77 8.83 -9.44
CA ARG A 405 0.87 9.57 -8.16
C ARG A 405 -0.31 10.53 -7.96
N PHE A 406 -0.79 10.59 -6.73
CA PHE A 406 -1.81 11.54 -6.28
C PHE A 406 -1.29 12.98 -6.27
N PRO A 407 -2.16 13.98 -6.48
CA PRO A 407 -1.85 15.39 -6.26
C PRO A 407 -1.89 15.76 -4.77
N VAL A 408 -1.38 16.94 -4.43
CA VAL A 408 -1.67 17.59 -3.14
C VAL A 408 -3.15 17.95 -3.06
N SER A 409 -3.77 17.65 -1.92
CA SER A 409 -5.19 17.92 -1.70
C SER A 409 -5.53 19.41 -1.71
N GLN A 410 -6.74 19.75 -2.17
CA GLN A 410 -7.27 21.11 -2.11
C GLN A 410 -7.39 21.60 -0.65
N THR A 411 -7.69 20.71 0.30
CA THR A 411 -7.73 21.06 1.72
C THR A 411 -6.37 21.56 2.20
N GLU A 412 -5.27 20.91 1.82
CA GLU A 412 -3.92 21.42 2.13
C GLU A 412 -3.66 22.75 1.45
N GLN A 413 -4.02 22.89 0.16
CA GLN A 413 -3.87 24.15 -0.57
C GLN A 413 -4.52 25.33 0.15
N LEU A 414 -5.73 25.15 0.68
CA LEU A 414 -6.48 26.18 1.39
C LEU A 414 -5.85 26.55 2.76
N ASN A 415 -5.05 25.65 3.34
CA ASN A 415 -4.46 25.81 4.67
C ASN A 415 -2.95 26.09 4.66
N ASN A 416 -2.27 25.89 3.52
CA ASN A 416 -0.83 26.01 3.37
C ASN A 416 -0.48 26.83 2.12
N LYS A 417 0.00 28.05 2.37
CA LYS A 417 0.40 29.02 1.33
C LYS A 417 1.53 28.56 0.41
N ASN A 418 2.25 27.48 0.77
CA ASN A 418 3.38 26.98 -0.01
C ASN A 418 2.94 26.03 -1.13
N VAL A 419 1.68 25.57 -1.14
CA VAL A 419 1.14 24.71 -2.20
C VAL A 419 0.91 25.53 -3.46
N LYS A 420 1.53 25.10 -4.56
CA LYS A 420 1.46 25.75 -5.87
C LYS A 420 0.42 25.06 -6.75
N PRO A 421 -0.10 25.74 -7.80
CA PRO A 421 -1.05 25.12 -8.73
C PRO A 421 -0.54 23.82 -9.38
N ALA A 422 0.77 23.71 -9.63
CA ALA A 422 1.38 22.50 -10.19
C ALA A 422 1.30 21.30 -9.25
N ASP A 423 1.26 21.52 -7.94
CA ASP A 423 1.20 20.46 -6.93
C ASP A 423 -0.20 19.82 -6.87
N LEU A 424 -1.21 20.45 -7.48
CA LEU A 424 -2.61 19.99 -7.50
C LEU A 424 -2.91 19.05 -8.67
N ILE A 425 -1.90 18.67 -9.44
CA ILE A 425 -2.05 17.86 -10.65
C ILE A 425 -1.52 16.46 -10.37
N ALA A 426 -2.36 15.45 -10.61
CA ALA A 426 -1.98 14.05 -10.49
C ALA A 426 -0.96 13.67 -11.60
N GLN A 427 -0.06 12.74 -11.31
CA GLN A 427 0.75 12.10 -12.33
C GLN A 427 0.05 10.82 -12.78
N ILE A 428 -0.38 10.79 -14.04
CA ILE A 428 -0.95 9.60 -14.67
C ILE A 428 -0.20 9.41 -15.99
N PRO A 429 0.64 8.37 -16.14
CA PRO A 429 1.38 8.15 -17.38
C PRO A 429 0.44 8.01 -18.58
N SER A 430 0.86 8.53 -19.73
CA SER A 430 -0.01 8.64 -20.92
C SER A 430 -0.45 7.30 -21.52
N PHE A 431 0.30 6.22 -21.22
CA PHE A 431 -0.01 4.86 -21.64
C PHE A 431 -0.97 4.12 -20.71
N ILE A 432 -1.36 4.71 -19.58
CA ILE A 432 -2.38 4.12 -18.70
C ILE A 432 -3.75 4.17 -19.40
N PRO A 433 -4.40 3.03 -19.64
CA PRO A 433 -5.74 2.98 -20.22
C PRO A 433 -6.74 3.79 -19.41
N LYS A 434 -7.61 4.51 -20.11
CA LYS A 434 -8.72 5.26 -19.52
C LYS A 434 -9.98 4.38 -19.51
N ASN A 435 -11.07 4.87 -18.91
CA ASN A 435 -12.40 4.25 -18.97
C ASN A 435 -12.54 2.86 -18.31
N ARG A 436 -11.83 2.60 -17.19
CA ARG A 436 -11.91 1.32 -16.44
C ARG A 436 -11.42 0.11 -17.21
N GLU A 437 -10.46 0.29 -18.10
CA GLU A 437 -9.97 -0.80 -18.94
C GLU A 437 -8.80 -1.57 -18.30
N MET A 438 -8.10 -1.00 -17.32
CA MET A 438 -6.89 -1.60 -16.72
C MET A 438 -7.14 -2.99 -16.13
N ASP A 439 -8.31 -3.17 -15.54
CA ASP A 439 -8.79 -4.34 -14.82
C ASP A 439 -10.02 -4.98 -15.50
N ASP A 440 -10.30 -4.61 -16.75
CA ASP A 440 -11.40 -5.17 -17.54
C ASP A 440 -11.03 -6.54 -18.14
N PHE A 441 -12.04 -7.37 -18.36
CA PHE A 441 -11.91 -8.70 -18.94
C PHE A 441 -13.23 -9.14 -19.58
N THR A 442 -13.19 -10.23 -20.35
CA THR A 442 -14.38 -10.88 -20.91
C THR A 442 -14.39 -12.35 -20.53
N ASN A 443 -15.51 -12.85 -20.03
CA ASN A 443 -15.69 -14.27 -19.74
C ASN A 443 -16.52 -14.96 -20.83
N ASN A 444 -15.86 -15.81 -21.64
CA ASN A 444 -16.55 -16.64 -22.61
C ASN A 444 -16.93 -17.99 -21.96
N ILE A 445 -18.16 -18.06 -21.47
CA ILE A 445 -18.69 -19.26 -20.82
C ILE A 445 -18.78 -20.48 -21.74
N THR A 446 -18.87 -20.29 -23.06
CA THR A 446 -18.95 -21.38 -24.04
C THR A 446 -17.60 -22.06 -24.22
N SER A 447 -16.51 -21.28 -24.31
CA SER A 447 -15.15 -21.82 -24.42
C SER A 447 -14.50 -22.12 -23.07
N GLY A 448 -15.03 -21.58 -21.97
CA GLY A 448 -14.42 -21.68 -20.64
C GLY A 448 -13.12 -20.89 -20.53
N VAL A 449 -13.04 -19.76 -21.24
CA VAL A 449 -11.85 -18.90 -21.29
C VAL A 449 -12.21 -17.48 -20.90
N VAL A 450 -11.44 -16.93 -19.96
CA VAL A 450 -11.48 -15.52 -19.59
C VAL A 450 -10.29 -14.80 -20.21
N THR A 451 -10.56 -13.67 -20.85
CA THR A 451 -9.55 -12.87 -21.56
C THR A 451 -9.52 -11.47 -20.99
N MET A 452 -8.36 -11.08 -20.47
CA MET A 452 -8.12 -9.74 -19.91
C MET A 452 -8.05 -8.74 -21.05
N LYS A 453 -8.49 -7.51 -20.81
CA LYS A 453 -8.47 -6.47 -21.83
C LYS A 453 -7.04 -6.01 -22.14
N HIS A 454 -6.26 -5.77 -21.09
CA HIS A 454 -4.86 -5.36 -21.19
C HIS A 454 -3.99 -6.20 -20.25
N ASP A 455 -2.82 -6.66 -20.73
CA ASP A 455 -1.74 -7.09 -19.84
C ASP A 455 -0.89 -5.86 -19.50
N MET A 456 -1.20 -5.22 -18.37
CA MET A 456 -0.49 -4.00 -17.97
C MET A 456 1.01 -4.21 -17.81
N ASN A 457 1.50 -5.42 -17.53
CA ASN A 457 2.95 -5.67 -17.49
C ASN A 457 3.59 -5.60 -18.89
N LYS A 458 2.88 -6.01 -19.95
CA LYS A 458 3.32 -5.80 -21.34
C LYS A 458 3.26 -4.31 -21.71
N VAL A 459 2.22 -3.61 -21.27
CA VAL A 459 2.08 -2.16 -21.48
C VAL A 459 3.26 -1.41 -20.85
N LEU A 460 3.64 -1.77 -19.62
CA LEU A 460 4.82 -1.19 -18.96
C LEU A 460 6.08 -1.43 -19.79
N VAL A 461 6.38 -2.68 -20.14
CA VAL A 461 7.59 -3.02 -20.93
C VAL A 461 7.63 -2.28 -22.27
N ALA A 462 6.50 -2.15 -22.96
CA ALA A 462 6.40 -1.38 -24.21
C ALA A 462 6.73 0.11 -24.02
N ASN A 463 6.52 0.64 -22.81
CA ASN A 463 6.78 2.02 -22.43
C ASN A 463 8.00 2.17 -21.50
N LYS A 464 8.91 1.18 -21.44
CA LYS A 464 9.97 1.10 -20.42
C LYS A 464 10.93 2.29 -20.28
N LYS A 465 10.91 3.22 -21.24
CA LYS A 465 11.70 4.47 -21.25
C LYS A 465 10.94 5.68 -20.69
N ALA A 466 9.71 5.48 -20.22
CA ALA A 466 8.96 6.51 -19.52
C ALA A 466 9.57 6.71 -18.13
N LYS A 467 9.75 7.97 -17.71
CA LYS A 467 10.48 8.33 -16.47
C LYS A 467 9.74 7.92 -15.21
N GLU A 468 8.46 7.66 -15.34
CA GLU A 468 7.54 7.34 -14.25
C GLU A 468 7.64 5.87 -13.81
N ILE A 469 8.27 5.00 -14.61
CA ILE A 469 8.36 3.56 -14.38
C ILE A 469 9.80 3.05 -14.62
N PHE A 470 10.08 1.80 -14.23
CA PHE A 470 11.42 1.16 -14.29
C PHE A 470 12.57 2.08 -13.84
N PRO A 471 12.72 2.29 -12.52
CA PRO A 471 13.68 3.27 -12.00
C PRO A 471 15.13 3.11 -12.48
N PHE A 472 15.53 1.93 -12.96
CA PHE A 472 16.89 1.66 -13.44
C PHE A 472 17.09 1.72 -14.96
N ILE A 473 16.05 2.00 -15.75
CA ILE A 473 16.17 2.12 -17.23
C ILE A 473 16.49 3.56 -17.66
N ASN A 474 16.11 4.55 -16.86
CA ASN A 474 16.11 5.97 -17.23
C ASN A 474 17.30 6.77 -16.73
#